data_AF-A0A1Y3YNF8-F1
#
_entry.id   AF-A0A1Y3YNF8-F1
#
_cell.length_a   1.000
_cell.length_b   1.000
_cell.length_c   1.000
_cell.angle_alpha   90.00
_cell.angle_beta   90.00
_cell.angle_gamma   90.00
#
_symmetry.space_group_name_H-M   'P 1'
#
loop_
_entity.id
_entity.type
_entity.pdbx_description
1 polymer ?
#
loop_
_entity_poly.entity_id
_entity_poly.type
_entity_poly.pdbx_seq_one_letter_code
_entity_poly.pdbx_strand_id
1 'polypeptide(L)'
;MGLLKDWTVSWLSLLPGRERTEQAGASIAVDDEKKRMYAAATDEGVLFFSDSPKGMKARNTYLQHLADGFFNFSKKTETLKLYEIEIPIRPMAELADNCIDKLSKADLRRDDAQLKKSVCSFTPEKMAGKEMLAGAVCTDKYDLRPDFNNFDRLTKDFGLGISPRNYDVAALLYISENGYVGLMEADYFHPFSYQHEFRELAEKLGDCIKVRREAPLSAHDFGYAALQTEAKMMARDILQSEFHIRDGEFRLGGRLNRTTEKVETPELTPHSHSKESLTDGESEKEERKGRRTAKHVPPVTPPKKEKKQLII
;
A
#
# COMPACT_ATOMS: atom_id res chain seq x y z
N MET A 1 4.96 4.46 -27.20
CA MET A 1 3.85 3.63 -27.75
C MET A 1 3.88 2.17 -27.28
N GLY A 2 4.88 1.68 -26.53
CA GLY A 2 4.99 0.26 -26.11
C GLY A 2 4.74 -0.06 -24.64
N LEU A 3 4.94 0.89 -23.70
CA LEU A 3 5.00 0.60 -22.25
C LEU A 3 3.77 -0.13 -21.68
N LEU A 4 2.56 0.27 -22.06
CA LEU A 4 1.34 -0.39 -21.58
C LEU A 4 1.06 -1.75 -22.24
N LYS A 5 1.53 -1.95 -23.49
CA LYS A 5 1.41 -3.24 -24.20
C LYS A 5 2.40 -4.25 -23.65
N ASP A 6 3.60 -3.81 -23.30
CA ASP A 6 4.59 -4.65 -22.64
C ASP A 6 4.15 -5.00 -21.22
N TRP A 7 3.41 -4.11 -20.55
CA TRP A 7 2.78 -4.37 -19.25
C TRP A 7 1.73 -5.48 -19.33
N THR A 8 0.73 -5.39 -20.21
CA THR A 8 -0.33 -6.44 -20.32
C THR A 8 0.20 -7.78 -20.81
N VAL A 9 1.14 -7.78 -21.76
CA VAL A 9 1.77 -9.02 -22.26
C VAL A 9 2.67 -9.67 -21.20
N SER A 10 3.31 -8.90 -20.33
CA SER A 10 4.17 -9.42 -19.25
C SER A 10 3.38 -9.85 -18.01
N TRP A 11 2.23 -9.25 -17.74
CA TRP A 11 1.30 -9.72 -16.71
C TRP A 11 0.79 -11.14 -16.97
N LEU A 12 0.61 -11.51 -18.25
CA LEU A 12 0.30 -12.89 -18.66
C LEU A 12 1.46 -13.87 -18.42
N SER A 13 2.70 -13.40 -18.29
CA SER A 13 3.87 -14.26 -18.02
C SER A 13 4.06 -14.64 -16.55
N LEU A 14 3.28 -14.05 -15.63
CA LEU A 14 3.24 -14.39 -14.20
C LEU A 14 2.38 -15.66 -13.91
N LEU A 15 1.92 -16.36 -14.95
CA LEU A 15 1.29 -17.67 -14.81
C LEU A 15 2.32 -18.75 -14.43
N PRO A 16 2.04 -19.63 -13.46
CA PRO A 16 2.94 -20.72 -13.12
C PRO A 16 2.89 -21.77 -14.23
N GLY A 17 3.95 -21.82 -15.04
CA GLY A 17 4.13 -22.90 -15.99
C GLY A 17 5.12 -22.60 -17.10
N ARG A 18 6.43 -22.72 -16.83
CA ARG A 18 7.32 -23.49 -17.72
C ARG A 18 8.65 -23.81 -17.05
N GLU A 19 8.98 -25.09 -17.14
CA GLU A 19 10.13 -25.81 -16.62
C GLU A 19 11.47 -25.10 -16.89
N ARG A 20 12.30 -25.01 -15.85
CA ARG A 20 13.73 -24.76 -16.00
C ARG A 20 14.45 -26.08 -15.69
N THR A 21 15.14 -26.59 -16.70
CA THR A 21 15.84 -27.87 -16.70
C THR A 21 16.93 -27.88 -15.65
N GLU A 22 16.87 -28.84 -14.71
CA GLU A 22 17.93 -29.10 -13.75
C GLU A 22 19.12 -29.75 -14.45
N GLN A 23 20.32 -29.17 -14.30
CA GLN A 23 21.57 -29.90 -14.43
C GLN A 23 22.09 -30.19 -13.04
N ALA A 24 22.13 -31.47 -12.70
CA ALA A 24 22.67 -31.99 -11.46
C ALA A 24 24.20 -31.83 -11.41
N GLY A 25 24.69 -31.24 -10.34
CA GLY A 25 26.09 -31.28 -9.93
C GLY A 25 26.16 -31.42 -8.42
N ALA A 26 26.41 -32.64 -7.95
CA ALA A 26 26.62 -32.93 -6.54
C ALA A 26 28.02 -32.48 -6.10
N SER A 27 28.14 -31.85 -4.93
CA SER A 27 29.36 -31.95 -4.12
C SER A 27 29.06 -31.78 -2.62
N ILE A 28 29.89 -32.49 -1.87
CA ILE A 28 29.79 -32.96 -0.48
C ILE A 28 29.92 -31.83 0.57
N ALA A 29 29.23 -32.03 1.70
CA ALA A 29 29.14 -31.15 2.85
C ALA A 29 30.46 -30.80 3.54
N VAL A 30 30.57 -29.55 3.98
CA VAL A 30 31.36 -29.13 5.15
C VAL A 30 30.50 -28.19 5.99
N ASP A 31 30.21 -28.64 7.21
CA ASP A 31 29.38 -28.06 8.25
C ASP A 31 30.12 -26.93 8.98
N ASP A 32 29.96 -25.70 8.49
CA ASP A 32 29.91 -24.45 9.25
C ASP A 32 29.22 -23.42 8.33
N GLU A 33 27.96 -23.70 7.98
CA GLU A 33 27.21 -22.90 7.03
C GLU A 33 27.11 -21.47 7.57
N LYS A 34 27.85 -20.53 6.97
CA LYS A 34 27.56 -19.10 7.09
C LYS A 34 26.11 -18.92 6.69
N LYS A 35 25.23 -18.87 7.69
CA LYS A 35 23.79 -18.79 7.50
C LYS A 35 23.49 -17.37 7.04
N ARG A 36 23.60 -17.14 5.74
CA ARG A 36 23.34 -15.84 5.12
C ARG A 36 21.92 -15.41 5.49
N MET A 37 21.72 -14.12 5.60
CA MET A 37 20.43 -13.53 5.94
C MET A 37 20.15 -12.35 5.05
N TYR A 38 18.87 -12.02 4.91
CA TYR A 38 18.42 -10.84 4.18
C TYR A 38 17.75 -9.89 5.14
N ALA A 39 17.81 -8.60 4.83
CA ALA A 39 17.03 -7.60 5.54
C ALA A 39 16.24 -6.73 4.58
N ALA A 40 15.05 -6.33 5.01
CA ALA A 40 14.27 -5.29 4.35
C ALA A 40 14.08 -4.15 5.34
N ALA A 41 14.61 -2.98 4.99
CA ALA A 41 14.53 -1.77 5.80
C ALA A 41 13.58 -0.77 5.15
N THR A 42 12.67 -0.24 5.96
CA THR A 42 11.78 0.85 5.59
C THR A 42 11.92 2.01 6.58
N ASP A 43 11.09 3.03 6.45
CA ASP A 43 11.06 4.14 7.39
C ASP A 43 10.63 3.72 8.80
N GLU A 44 9.87 2.64 8.89
CA GLU A 44 9.32 2.08 10.13
C GLU A 44 10.31 1.20 10.91
N GLY A 45 11.26 0.58 10.23
CA GLY A 45 12.27 -0.28 10.86
C GLY A 45 12.85 -1.32 9.90
N VAL A 46 13.46 -2.36 10.48
CA VAL A 46 14.15 -3.43 9.73
C VAL A 46 13.54 -4.78 10.07
N LEU A 47 13.18 -5.56 9.05
CA LEU A 47 12.84 -6.98 9.18
C LEU A 47 13.98 -7.84 8.67
N PHE A 48 14.26 -8.92 9.40
CA PHE A 48 15.28 -9.91 9.04
C PHE A 48 14.65 -11.21 8.58
N PHE A 49 15.22 -11.80 7.55
CA PHE A 49 14.77 -13.04 6.92
C PHE A 49 15.93 -14.00 6.80
N SER A 50 15.71 -15.25 7.19
CA SER A 50 16.70 -16.31 6.97
C SER A 50 16.73 -16.73 5.49
N ASP A 51 17.88 -17.23 5.03
CA ASP A 51 18.01 -17.86 3.69
C ASP A 51 17.32 -19.24 3.58
N SER A 52 16.44 -19.56 4.54
CA SER A 52 15.62 -20.76 4.46
C SER A 52 14.41 -20.55 3.53
N PRO A 53 13.82 -21.62 2.97
CA PRO A 53 12.58 -21.51 2.19
C PRO A 53 11.45 -20.79 2.94
N LYS A 54 11.38 -20.96 4.26
CA LYS A 54 10.44 -20.25 5.13
C LYS A 54 10.72 -18.74 5.16
N GLY A 55 11.98 -18.37 5.37
CA GLY A 55 12.39 -16.96 5.45
C GLY A 55 12.24 -16.23 4.12
N MET A 56 12.59 -16.88 3.01
CA MET A 56 12.38 -16.31 1.67
C MET A 56 10.92 -16.10 1.33
N LYS A 57 10.04 -17.04 1.73
CA LYS A 57 8.58 -16.83 1.58
C LYS A 57 8.07 -15.70 2.47
N ALA A 58 8.57 -15.58 3.70
CA ALA A 58 8.22 -14.47 4.59
C ALA A 58 8.65 -13.12 4.03
N ARG A 59 9.86 -13.05 3.45
CA ARG A 59 10.36 -11.87 2.72
C ARG A 59 9.41 -11.49 1.59
N ASN A 60 9.04 -12.44 0.75
CA ASN A 60 8.11 -12.16 -0.36
C ASN A 60 6.71 -11.78 0.13
N THR A 61 6.21 -12.37 1.22
CA THR A 61 4.96 -11.93 1.85
C THR A 61 5.05 -10.50 2.37
N TYR A 62 6.20 -10.08 2.91
CA TYR A 62 6.40 -8.69 3.32
C TYR A 62 6.43 -7.74 2.12
N LEU A 63 7.11 -8.11 1.03
CA LEU A 63 7.11 -7.33 -0.21
C LEU A 63 5.70 -7.20 -0.80
N GLN A 64 4.92 -8.29 -0.78
CA GLN A 64 3.50 -8.25 -1.15
C GLN A 64 2.71 -7.31 -0.25
N HIS A 65 2.94 -7.32 1.07
CA HIS A 65 2.28 -6.40 1.99
C HIS A 65 2.58 -4.92 1.67
N LEU A 66 3.80 -4.60 1.25
CA LEU A 66 4.17 -3.27 0.77
C LEU A 66 3.45 -2.93 -0.54
N ALA A 67 3.39 -3.86 -1.50
CA ALA A 67 2.69 -3.66 -2.77
C ALA A 67 1.17 -3.49 -2.57
N ASP A 68 0.55 -4.27 -1.69
CA ASP A 68 -0.88 -4.16 -1.37
C ASP A 68 -1.20 -2.79 -0.76
N GLY A 69 -0.31 -2.29 0.11
CA GLY A 69 -0.42 -1.00 0.76
C GLY A 69 0.13 0.20 -0.01
N PHE A 70 0.63 0.01 -1.24
CA PHE A 70 1.43 1.01 -1.94
C PHE A 70 0.67 2.34 -2.18
N PHE A 71 -0.61 2.25 -2.56
CA PHE A 71 -1.49 3.40 -2.75
C PHE A 71 -2.42 3.65 -1.54
N ASN A 72 -1.95 3.35 -0.32
CA ASN A 72 -2.68 3.61 0.92
C ASN A 72 -2.14 4.86 1.63
N PHE A 73 -2.93 5.94 1.64
CA PHE A 73 -2.59 7.27 2.19
C PHE A 73 -2.29 7.32 3.69
N SER A 74 -2.72 6.31 4.44
CA SER A 74 -2.44 6.22 5.87
C SER A 74 -1.02 5.76 6.18
N LYS A 75 -0.37 5.07 5.23
CA LYS A 75 0.99 4.55 5.38
C LYS A 75 1.97 5.55 4.76
N LYS A 76 3.01 5.91 5.51
CA LYS A 76 4.06 6.86 5.09
C LYS A 76 5.39 6.15 4.86
N THR A 77 5.34 4.98 4.26
CA THR A 77 6.57 4.28 3.89
C THR A 77 7.04 4.84 2.56
N GLU A 78 8.14 5.59 2.57
CA GLU A 78 8.64 6.28 1.38
C GLU A 78 9.80 5.52 0.75
N THR A 79 10.52 4.70 1.52
CA THR A 79 11.66 3.96 0.99
C THR A 79 11.68 2.50 1.44
N LEU A 80 12.16 1.65 0.55
CA LEU A 80 12.53 0.27 0.84
C LEU A 80 13.98 0.06 0.43
N LYS A 81 14.79 -0.45 1.35
CA LYS A 81 16.16 -0.87 1.10
C LYS A 81 16.31 -2.34 1.41
N LEU A 82 16.97 -3.07 0.54
CA LEU A 82 17.23 -4.49 0.68
C LEU A 82 18.71 -4.71 0.94
N TYR A 83 18.99 -5.67 1.79
CA TYR A 83 20.33 -6.00 2.25
C TYR A 83 20.55 -7.50 2.20
N GLU A 84 21.78 -7.88 1.89
CA GLU A 84 22.29 -9.23 2.01
C GLU A 84 23.40 -9.23 3.06
N ILE A 85 23.28 -10.10 4.05
CA ILE A 85 24.14 -10.17 5.22
C ILE A 85 24.79 -11.54 5.23
N GLU A 86 26.07 -11.57 4.84
CA GLU A 86 26.82 -12.83 4.73
C GLU A 86 27.18 -13.44 6.07
N ILE A 87 27.40 -12.60 7.08
CA ILE A 87 27.81 -13.01 8.43
C ILE A 87 26.91 -12.28 9.43
N PRO A 88 25.71 -12.82 9.72
CA PRO A 88 24.81 -12.20 10.68
C PRO A 88 25.37 -12.29 12.10
N ILE A 89 25.23 -11.21 12.87
CA ILE A 89 25.50 -11.25 14.32
C ILE A 89 24.33 -11.91 15.06
N ARG A 90 24.60 -12.48 16.24
CA ARG A 90 23.60 -13.24 17.02
C ARG A 90 22.24 -12.53 17.17
N PRO A 91 22.16 -11.23 17.50
CA PRO A 91 20.88 -10.53 17.62
C PRO A 91 20.05 -10.51 16.33
N MET A 92 20.70 -10.43 15.16
CA MET A 92 20.00 -10.50 13.87
C MET A 92 19.39 -11.89 13.67
N ALA A 93 20.17 -12.94 13.95
CA ALA A 93 19.74 -14.32 13.79
C ALA A 93 18.56 -14.68 14.71
N GLU A 94 18.52 -14.12 15.92
CA GLU A 94 17.40 -14.27 16.85
C GLU A 94 16.11 -13.59 16.35
N LEU A 95 16.24 -12.48 15.59
CA LEU A 95 15.13 -11.76 14.98
C LEU A 95 14.72 -12.29 13.60
N ALA A 96 15.42 -13.31 13.08
CA ALA A 96 15.14 -13.88 11.78
C ALA A 96 13.70 -14.43 11.70
N ASP A 97 12.96 -14.01 10.67
CA ASP A 97 11.59 -14.46 10.38
C ASP A 97 10.57 -14.13 11.49
N ASN A 98 10.89 -13.19 12.39
CA ASN A 98 10.04 -12.81 13.54
C ASN A 98 8.67 -12.22 13.14
N CYS A 99 8.51 -11.82 11.88
CA CYS A 99 7.23 -11.40 11.34
C CYS A 99 6.20 -12.54 11.24
N ILE A 100 6.59 -13.81 11.36
CA ILE A 100 5.69 -14.96 11.29
C ILE A 100 5.13 -15.25 12.70
N ASP A 101 3.87 -14.91 12.95
CA ASP A 101 3.23 -15.21 14.23
C ASP A 101 2.78 -16.67 14.32
N LYS A 102 2.26 -17.21 13.21
CA LYS A 102 1.82 -18.61 13.13
C LYS A 102 2.15 -19.20 11.77
N LEU A 103 3.05 -20.17 11.75
CA LEU A 103 3.47 -20.84 10.53
C LEU A 103 2.52 -21.98 10.15
N SER A 104 2.01 -21.94 8.92
CA SER A 104 1.28 -23.06 8.34
C SER A 104 2.22 -24.01 7.62
N LYS A 105 2.24 -25.29 8.04
CA LYS A 105 3.04 -26.34 7.34
C LYS A 105 2.63 -26.52 5.87
N ALA A 106 1.42 -26.11 5.49
CA ALA A 106 0.99 -26.18 4.10
C ALA A 106 1.77 -25.21 3.20
N ASP A 107 2.16 -24.04 3.71
CA ASP A 107 2.93 -23.05 2.94
C ASP A 107 4.36 -23.54 2.68
N LEU A 108 4.92 -24.38 3.56
CA LEU A 108 6.25 -24.96 3.37
C LEU A 108 6.28 -26.06 2.29
N ARG A 109 5.13 -26.70 2.02
CA ARG A 109 5.02 -27.80 1.03
C ARG A 109 4.62 -27.34 -0.35
N ARG A 110 4.03 -26.15 -0.46
CA ARG A 110 3.60 -25.57 -1.73
C ARG A 110 4.74 -24.82 -2.39
N ASP A 111 4.71 -24.72 -3.71
CA ASP A 111 5.69 -23.92 -4.47
C ASP A 111 5.30 -22.44 -4.58
N ASP A 112 4.25 -22.02 -3.86
CA ASP A 112 3.88 -20.61 -3.73
C ASP A 112 5.07 -19.80 -3.19
N ALA A 113 5.40 -18.70 -3.86
CA ALA A 113 6.50 -17.81 -3.48
C ALA A 113 6.26 -17.04 -2.16
N GLN A 114 5.04 -17.08 -1.63
CA GLN A 114 4.58 -16.35 -0.45
C GLN A 114 3.94 -17.31 0.58
N LEU A 115 3.92 -16.90 1.84
CA LEU A 115 3.14 -17.53 2.90
C LEU A 115 1.66 -17.13 2.80
N LYS A 116 0.84 -17.93 2.11
CA LYS A 116 -0.59 -17.63 1.86
C LYS A 116 -1.51 -18.02 3.02
N LYS A 117 -1.12 -19.00 3.85
CA LYS A 117 -1.95 -19.52 4.95
C LYS A 117 -1.40 -19.18 6.33
N SER A 118 -0.14 -18.78 6.41
CA SER A 118 0.51 -18.38 7.67
C SER A 118 0.04 -17.00 8.10
N VAL A 119 0.03 -16.76 9.40
CA VAL A 119 -0.26 -15.43 9.96
C VAL A 119 1.05 -14.69 10.11
N CYS A 120 1.17 -13.56 9.42
CA CYS A 120 2.31 -12.66 9.50
C CYS A 120 1.87 -11.29 10.01
N SER A 121 2.69 -10.66 10.84
CA SER A 121 2.51 -9.30 11.31
C SER A 121 3.71 -8.43 10.94
N PHE A 122 3.43 -7.28 10.35
CA PHE A 122 4.42 -6.31 9.87
C PHE A 122 4.26 -4.99 10.64
N THR A 123 4.27 -5.08 11.96
CA THR A 123 4.11 -3.92 12.84
C THR A 123 5.47 -3.48 13.37
N PRO A 124 5.63 -2.22 13.82
CA PRO A 124 6.90 -1.71 14.34
C PRO A 124 7.48 -2.55 15.49
N GLU A 125 6.64 -3.21 16.30
CA GLU A 125 7.09 -4.09 17.40
C GLU A 125 7.81 -5.35 16.91
N LYS A 126 7.61 -5.73 15.65
CA LYS A 126 8.31 -6.85 14.99
C LYS A 126 9.61 -6.41 14.33
N MET A 127 9.82 -5.10 14.18
CA MET A 127 10.96 -4.54 13.46
C MET A 127 12.10 -4.18 14.42
N ALA A 128 13.32 -4.36 13.93
CA ALA A 128 14.51 -3.89 14.61
C ALA A 128 14.83 -2.43 14.23
N GLY A 129 15.65 -1.78 15.05
CA GLY A 129 16.19 -0.47 14.73
C GLY A 129 17.20 -0.52 13.58
N LYS A 130 17.33 0.60 12.87
CA LYS A 130 18.18 0.73 11.67
C LYS A 130 19.67 0.60 11.99
N GLU A 131 20.08 0.86 13.23
CA GLU A 131 21.43 0.65 13.74
C GLU A 131 21.90 -0.80 13.60
N MET A 132 20.96 -1.76 13.55
CA MET A 132 21.30 -3.16 13.31
C MET A 132 21.95 -3.37 11.94
N LEU A 133 21.75 -2.48 10.97
CA LEU A 133 22.34 -2.57 9.63
C LEU A 133 23.69 -1.84 9.51
N ALA A 134 24.29 -1.42 10.62
CA ALA A 134 25.61 -0.79 10.60
C ALA A 134 26.65 -1.72 9.95
N GLY A 135 27.23 -1.29 8.84
CA GLY A 135 28.20 -2.07 8.05
C GLY A 135 27.58 -3.09 7.09
N ALA A 136 26.25 -3.23 7.03
CA ALA A 136 25.58 -4.08 6.04
C ALA A 136 25.59 -3.42 4.65
N VAL A 137 25.75 -4.23 3.61
CA VAL A 137 25.76 -3.77 2.22
C VAL A 137 24.32 -3.72 1.69
N CYS A 138 23.88 -2.52 1.28
CA CYS A 138 22.60 -2.34 0.61
C CYS A 138 22.72 -2.89 -0.81
N THR A 139 21.94 -3.91 -1.14
CA THR A 139 21.92 -4.52 -2.48
C THR A 139 21.03 -3.72 -3.42
N ASP A 140 19.84 -3.33 -2.94
CA ASP A 140 18.85 -2.64 -3.75
C ASP A 140 18.09 -1.57 -2.97
N LYS A 141 17.57 -0.59 -3.71
CA LYS A 141 16.74 0.49 -3.17
C LYS A 141 15.55 0.75 -4.09
N TYR A 142 14.40 0.90 -3.45
CA TYR A 142 13.12 1.21 -4.05
C TYR A 142 12.55 2.48 -3.41
N ASP A 143 11.99 3.34 -4.25
CA ASP A 143 11.15 4.45 -3.83
C ASP A 143 9.73 3.92 -3.72
N LEU A 144 9.12 4.07 -2.55
CA LEU A 144 7.76 3.64 -2.25
C LEU A 144 6.78 4.82 -2.25
N ARG A 145 7.24 6.04 -2.59
CA ARG A 145 6.32 7.15 -2.84
C ARG A 145 5.38 6.72 -3.96
N PRO A 146 4.06 6.88 -3.79
CA PRO A 146 3.13 6.33 -4.74
C PRO A 146 3.37 6.99 -6.10
N ASP A 147 3.55 6.20 -7.14
CA ASP A 147 3.85 6.65 -8.50
C ASP A 147 3.68 5.41 -9.37
N PHE A 148 3.33 5.60 -10.64
CA PHE A 148 3.19 4.48 -11.55
C PHE A 148 4.52 3.72 -11.70
N ASN A 149 5.62 4.42 -11.99
CA ASN A 149 6.90 3.78 -12.30
C ASN A 149 7.49 3.08 -11.07
N ASN A 150 7.36 3.70 -9.89
CA ASN A 150 7.80 3.10 -8.64
C ASN A 150 7.01 1.82 -8.33
N PHE A 151 5.68 1.84 -8.47
CA PHE A 151 4.83 0.66 -8.26
C PHE A 151 5.13 -0.44 -9.26
N ASP A 152 5.23 -0.08 -10.54
CA ASP A 152 5.52 -0.99 -11.64
C ASP A 152 6.88 -1.68 -11.45
N ARG A 153 7.92 -0.92 -11.07
CA ARG A 153 9.24 -1.48 -10.76
C ARG A 153 9.19 -2.46 -9.59
N LEU A 154 8.56 -2.07 -8.46
CA LEU A 154 8.47 -2.93 -7.28
C LEU A 154 7.76 -4.25 -7.59
N THR A 155 6.64 -4.19 -8.29
CA THR A 155 5.81 -5.36 -8.59
C THR A 155 6.46 -6.26 -9.64
N LYS A 156 7.12 -5.70 -10.65
CA LYS A 156 7.86 -6.47 -11.68
C LYS A 156 9.08 -7.17 -11.13
N ASP A 157 9.94 -6.46 -10.40
CA ASP A 157 11.22 -6.99 -9.92
C ASP A 157 11.01 -8.23 -9.02
N PHE A 158 9.88 -8.30 -8.31
CA PHE A 158 9.57 -9.40 -7.38
C PHE A 158 8.40 -10.30 -7.81
N GLY A 159 7.80 -10.06 -8.99
CA GLY A 159 6.63 -10.81 -9.47
C GLY A 159 5.46 -10.79 -8.47
N LEU A 160 5.17 -9.61 -7.92
CA LEU A 160 4.13 -9.45 -6.89
C LEU A 160 2.73 -9.42 -7.53
N GLY A 161 1.75 -9.92 -6.77
CA GLY A 161 0.35 -9.78 -7.14
C GLY A 161 -0.08 -8.32 -7.03
N ILE A 162 -0.99 -7.91 -7.90
CA ILE A 162 -1.53 -6.55 -7.90
C ILE A 162 -3.03 -6.65 -7.71
N SER A 163 -3.53 -5.97 -6.67
CA SER A 163 -4.96 -5.93 -6.37
C SER A 163 -5.73 -5.15 -7.44
N PRO A 164 -7.03 -5.42 -7.66
CA PRO A 164 -7.86 -4.65 -8.59
C PRO A 164 -7.79 -3.14 -8.32
N ARG A 165 -7.85 -2.74 -7.05
CA ARG A 165 -7.75 -1.33 -6.65
C ARG A 165 -6.40 -0.72 -7.04
N ASN A 166 -5.29 -1.42 -6.79
CA ASN A 166 -3.97 -0.88 -7.12
C ASN A 166 -3.74 -0.87 -8.63
N TYR A 167 -4.31 -1.82 -9.36
CA TYR A 167 -4.33 -1.82 -10.82
C TYR A 167 -5.06 -0.58 -11.36
N ASP A 168 -6.26 -0.28 -10.86
CA ASP A 168 -7.02 0.90 -11.28
C ASP A 168 -6.25 2.19 -11.02
N VAL A 169 -5.67 2.36 -9.83
CA VAL A 169 -4.86 3.55 -9.50
C VAL A 169 -3.63 3.65 -10.40
N ALA A 170 -2.90 2.55 -10.62
CA ALA A 170 -1.72 2.54 -11.49
C ALA A 170 -2.09 2.88 -12.95
N ALA A 171 -3.18 2.33 -13.48
CA ALA A 171 -3.67 2.63 -14.82
C ALA A 171 -4.06 4.10 -14.96
N LEU A 172 -4.77 4.67 -13.98
CA LEU A 172 -5.11 6.09 -13.97
C LEU A 172 -3.88 6.99 -13.88
N LEU A 173 -2.91 6.66 -13.02
CA LEU A 173 -1.64 7.40 -12.93
C LEU A 173 -0.91 7.39 -14.29
N TYR A 174 -0.81 6.23 -14.92
CA TYR A 174 -0.22 6.10 -16.25
C TYR A 174 -0.93 6.96 -17.29
N ILE A 175 -2.27 6.91 -17.36
CA ILE A 175 -3.06 7.74 -18.30
C ILE A 175 -2.83 9.21 -18.01
N SER A 176 -2.79 9.63 -16.75
CA SER A 176 -2.65 11.04 -16.35
C SER A 176 -1.34 11.67 -16.81
N GLU A 177 -0.29 10.86 -16.95
CA GLU A 177 1.04 11.28 -17.39
C GLU A 177 1.24 11.10 -18.90
N ASN A 178 0.93 9.91 -19.41
CA ASN A 178 1.28 9.47 -20.77
C ASN A 178 0.14 9.66 -21.77
N GLY A 179 -1.09 9.79 -21.30
CA GLY A 179 -2.30 9.82 -22.11
C GLY A 179 -2.89 8.43 -22.32
N TYR A 180 -4.03 8.38 -23.01
CA TYR A 180 -4.78 7.16 -23.22
C TYR A 180 -4.22 6.41 -24.44
N VAL A 181 -3.73 5.19 -24.20
CA VAL A 181 -3.12 4.34 -25.25
C VAL A 181 -4.09 3.23 -25.69
N GLY A 182 -5.33 3.26 -25.19
CA GLY A 182 -6.20 2.09 -25.20
C GLY A 182 -5.70 1.11 -24.15
N LEU A 183 -6.29 1.16 -22.95
CA LEU A 183 -6.22 0.00 -22.06
C LEU A 183 -6.95 -1.10 -22.81
N MET A 184 -6.19 -2.04 -23.37
CA MET A 184 -6.78 -3.16 -24.06
C MET A 184 -7.75 -3.83 -23.09
N GLU A 185 -8.83 -4.40 -23.62
CA GLU A 185 -9.69 -5.39 -22.95
C GLU A 185 -8.90 -6.67 -22.53
N ALA A 186 -7.56 -6.59 -22.40
CA ALA A 186 -6.60 -7.68 -22.48
C ALA A 186 -6.30 -8.38 -21.16
N ASP A 187 -6.68 -7.83 -20.01
CA ASP A 187 -6.40 -8.51 -18.75
C ASP A 187 -7.64 -9.27 -18.28
N TYR A 188 -7.70 -10.54 -18.70
CA TYR A 188 -8.68 -11.54 -18.23
C TYR A 188 -8.69 -11.70 -16.71
N PHE A 189 -7.68 -11.14 -16.02
CA PHE A 189 -7.50 -11.26 -14.57
C PHE A 189 -8.14 -10.09 -13.81
N HIS A 190 -7.96 -8.83 -14.26
CA HIS A 190 -8.54 -7.63 -13.64
C HIS A 190 -8.92 -6.58 -14.70
N PRO A 191 -10.21 -6.43 -15.07
CA PRO A 191 -10.65 -5.38 -15.98
C PRO A 191 -10.44 -4.01 -15.34
N PHE A 192 -10.05 -3.02 -16.15
CA PHE A 192 -9.93 -1.64 -15.69
C PHE A 192 -11.33 -1.09 -15.37
N SER A 193 -11.58 -0.76 -14.10
CA SER A 193 -12.92 -0.43 -13.62
C SER A 193 -13.50 0.82 -14.32
N TYR A 194 -12.65 1.78 -14.67
CA TYR A 194 -13.05 3.05 -15.29
C TYR A 194 -13.09 2.99 -16.82
N GLN A 195 -12.95 1.82 -17.44
CA GLN A 195 -12.94 1.68 -18.90
C GLN A 195 -14.17 2.32 -19.57
N HIS A 196 -15.34 2.25 -18.92
CA HIS A 196 -16.57 2.86 -19.42
C HIS A 196 -16.50 4.40 -19.51
N GLU A 197 -15.80 5.05 -18.57
CA GLU A 197 -15.65 6.51 -18.55
C GLU A 197 -14.79 7.00 -19.72
N PHE A 198 -13.78 6.20 -20.10
CA PHE A 198 -12.92 6.49 -21.25
C PHE A 198 -13.50 6.03 -22.60
N ARG A 199 -14.68 5.40 -22.65
CA ARG A 199 -15.19 4.73 -23.87
C ARG A 199 -15.34 5.68 -25.06
N GLU A 200 -16.09 6.76 -24.90
CA GLU A 200 -16.32 7.72 -26.00
C GLU A 200 -15.02 8.35 -26.48
N LEU A 201 -14.12 8.65 -25.54
CA LEU A 201 -12.80 9.19 -25.83
C LEU A 201 -11.94 8.18 -26.60
N ALA A 202 -12.00 6.90 -26.22
CA ALA A 202 -11.28 5.81 -26.87
C ALA A 202 -11.76 5.61 -28.31
N GLU A 203 -13.08 5.68 -28.56
CA GLU A 203 -13.66 5.61 -29.90
C GLU A 203 -13.15 6.76 -30.78
N LYS A 204 -13.25 8.00 -30.30
CA LYS A 204 -12.74 9.19 -31.01
C LYS A 204 -11.24 9.10 -31.30
N LEU A 205 -10.42 8.67 -30.32
CA LEU A 205 -8.99 8.43 -30.52
C LEU A 205 -8.72 7.36 -31.57
N GLY A 206 -9.53 6.29 -31.57
CA GLY A 206 -9.47 5.24 -32.58
C GLY A 206 -9.70 5.78 -33.99
N ASP A 207 -10.69 6.65 -34.16
CA ASP A 207 -11.00 7.26 -35.45
C ASP A 207 -9.92 8.26 -35.90
N CYS A 208 -9.38 9.08 -35.00
CA CYS A 208 -8.21 9.92 -35.30
C CYS A 208 -7.02 9.11 -35.81
N ILE A 209 -6.74 7.95 -35.17
CA ILE A 209 -5.64 7.06 -35.58
C ILE A 209 -5.92 6.45 -36.97
N LYS A 210 -7.17 6.06 -37.26
CA LYS A 210 -7.55 5.53 -38.59
C LYS A 210 -7.35 6.59 -39.68
N VAL A 211 -7.89 7.79 -39.48
CA VAL A 211 -7.76 8.89 -40.45
C VAL A 211 -6.28 9.25 -40.69
N ARG A 212 -5.46 9.28 -39.63
CA ARG A 212 -4.02 9.55 -39.77
C ARG A 212 -3.28 8.45 -40.55
N ARG A 213 -3.72 7.19 -40.44
CA ARG A 213 -3.17 6.09 -41.25
C ARG A 213 -3.55 6.22 -42.72
N GLU A 214 -4.76 6.71 -43.00
CA GLU A 214 -5.27 6.92 -44.36
C GLU A 214 -4.66 8.16 -45.04
N ALA A 215 -4.21 9.15 -44.26
CA ALA A 215 -3.59 10.37 -44.75
C ALA A 215 -2.17 10.62 -44.17
N PRO A 216 -1.17 9.77 -44.47
CA PRO A 216 0.14 9.81 -43.81
C PRO A 216 0.98 11.06 -44.12
N LEU A 217 0.67 11.79 -45.20
CA LEU A 217 1.34 13.04 -45.58
C LEU A 217 0.67 14.29 -44.98
N SER A 218 -0.47 14.14 -44.31
CA SER A 218 -1.16 15.26 -43.66
C SER A 218 -0.40 15.72 -42.41
N ALA A 219 -0.16 17.02 -42.29
CA ALA A 219 0.41 17.62 -41.09
C ALA A 219 -0.64 17.86 -39.97
N HIS A 220 -1.92 17.59 -40.24
CA HIS A 220 -3.01 17.79 -39.30
C HIS A 220 -3.09 16.65 -38.28
N ASP A 221 -3.24 16.97 -36.99
CA ASP A 221 -3.28 15.97 -35.90
C ASP A 221 -4.70 15.42 -35.64
N PHE A 222 -5.71 15.89 -36.40
CA PHE A 222 -7.10 15.40 -36.35
C PHE A 222 -7.72 15.43 -34.95
N GLY A 223 -7.27 16.35 -34.08
CA GLY A 223 -7.75 16.47 -32.70
C GLY A 223 -7.14 15.46 -31.71
N TYR A 224 -6.18 14.63 -32.15
CA TYR A 224 -5.57 13.61 -31.31
C TYR A 224 -4.91 14.19 -30.05
N ALA A 225 -4.12 15.27 -30.15
CA ALA A 225 -3.51 15.92 -28.99
C ALA A 225 -4.56 16.49 -28.01
N ALA A 226 -5.67 17.02 -28.51
CA ALA A 226 -6.76 17.52 -27.68
C ALA A 226 -7.43 16.38 -26.91
N LEU A 227 -7.74 15.27 -27.59
CA LEU A 227 -8.29 14.06 -26.97
C LEU A 227 -7.32 13.42 -25.96
N GLN A 228 -6.02 13.43 -26.24
CA GLN A 228 -5.00 12.97 -25.28
C GLN A 228 -4.96 13.87 -24.04
N THR A 229 -5.12 15.18 -24.21
CA THR A 229 -5.19 16.12 -23.10
C THR A 229 -6.45 15.91 -22.27
N GLU A 230 -7.59 15.68 -22.91
CA GLU A 230 -8.86 15.33 -22.26
C GLU A 230 -8.73 14.04 -21.44
N ALA A 231 -8.08 13.02 -21.99
CA ALA A 231 -7.87 11.76 -21.27
C ALA A 231 -6.99 11.94 -20.02
N LYS A 232 -5.92 12.73 -20.14
CA LYS A 232 -5.08 13.06 -18.99
C LYS A 232 -5.87 13.78 -17.90
N MET A 233 -6.73 14.73 -18.28
CA MET A 233 -7.57 15.46 -17.33
C MET A 233 -8.60 14.55 -16.65
N MET A 234 -9.28 13.69 -17.41
CA MET A 234 -10.24 12.73 -16.88
C MET A 234 -9.58 11.79 -15.86
N ALA A 235 -8.41 11.24 -16.18
CA ALA A 235 -7.68 10.39 -15.24
C ALA A 235 -7.29 11.13 -13.95
N ARG A 236 -6.86 12.40 -14.06
CA ARG A 236 -6.56 13.24 -12.89
C ARG A 236 -7.79 13.51 -12.04
N ASP A 237 -8.93 13.77 -12.67
CA ASP A 237 -10.19 14.03 -11.96
C ASP A 237 -10.67 12.81 -11.17
N ILE A 238 -10.58 11.61 -11.76
CA ILE A 238 -10.90 10.35 -11.07
C ILE A 238 -9.91 10.10 -9.92
N LEU A 239 -8.60 10.25 -10.18
CA LEU A 239 -7.56 10.15 -9.15
C LEU A 239 -7.83 11.07 -7.97
N GLN A 240 -8.28 12.30 -8.23
CA GLN A 240 -8.58 13.28 -7.20
C GLN A 240 -9.88 12.99 -6.45
N SER A 241 -10.95 12.65 -7.16
CA SER A 241 -12.29 12.48 -6.59
C SER A 241 -12.44 11.18 -5.81
N GLU A 242 -11.92 10.06 -6.35
CA GLU A 242 -12.11 8.74 -5.75
C GLU A 242 -10.92 8.31 -4.88
N PHE A 243 -9.71 8.68 -5.32
CA PHE A 243 -8.48 8.28 -4.64
C PHE A 243 -7.83 9.41 -3.85
N HIS A 244 -8.33 10.65 -3.91
CA HIS A 244 -7.73 11.78 -3.19
C HIS A 244 -6.25 12.05 -3.59
N ILE A 245 -5.87 11.70 -4.81
CA ILE A 245 -4.54 11.91 -5.40
C ILE A 245 -4.60 13.16 -6.30
N ARG A 246 -3.71 14.16 -6.11
CA ARG A 246 -3.66 15.38 -6.93
C ARG A 246 -2.34 15.48 -7.69
N ASP A 247 -2.39 15.81 -8.98
CA ASP A 247 -1.23 16.12 -9.84
C ASP A 247 -0.04 15.15 -9.78
N GLY A 248 -0.27 13.86 -9.49
CA GLY A 248 0.83 12.90 -9.30
C GLY A 248 1.74 13.18 -8.08
N GLU A 249 1.48 14.26 -7.34
CA GLU A 249 2.19 14.64 -6.12
C GLU A 249 1.25 14.62 -4.90
N PHE A 250 1.57 13.73 -3.97
CA PHE A 250 0.75 13.38 -2.81
C PHE A 250 0.82 14.50 -1.77
N ARG A 251 -0.32 15.12 -1.46
CA ARG A 251 -0.46 15.97 -0.27
C ARG A 251 -1.44 15.39 0.73
N LEU A 252 -0.90 14.98 1.88
CA LEU A 252 -1.65 14.90 3.12
C LEU A 252 -2.12 16.29 3.53
N GLY A 253 -3.42 16.45 3.82
CA GLY A 253 -3.91 17.53 4.67
C GLY A 253 -4.52 18.75 3.98
N GLY A 254 -5.59 18.55 3.20
CA GLY A 254 -6.64 19.56 3.14
C GLY A 254 -7.48 19.48 4.41
N ARG A 255 -7.20 20.36 5.37
CA ARG A 255 -7.94 20.56 6.62
C ARG A 255 -9.45 20.45 6.39
N LEU A 256 -10.10 19.50 7.06
CA LEU A 256 -11.56 19.43 7.18
C LEU A 256 -12.06 20.72 7.84
N ASN A 257 -12.52 21.67 7.04
CA ASN A 257 -13.43 22.69 7.50
C ASN A 257 -14.79 22.40 6.86
N ARG A 258 -15.60 21.66 7.61
CA ARG A 258 -17.05 21.61 7.48
C ARG A 258 -17.57 23.03 7.74
N THR A 259 -17.76 23.84 6.71
CA THR A 259 -18.54 25.08 6.83
C THR A 259 -20.01 24.68 6.83
N THR A 260 -20.53 24.39 8.03
CA THR A 260 -21.95 24.55 8.29
C THR A 260 -22.32 26.00 7.98
N GLU A 261 -23.22 26.19 7.03
CA GLU A 261 -24.01 27.41 6.87
C GLU A 261 -24.53 27.85 8.25
N LYS A 262 -24.06 29.00 8.72
CA LYS A 262 -24.76 29.76 9.73
C LYS A 262 -24.61 31.23 9.39
N VAL A 263 -25.64 31.71 8.68
CA VAL A 263 -26.23 33.05 8.71
C VAL A 263 -25.40 34.11 9.42
N GLU A 264 -24.90 35.04 8.62
CA GLU A 264 -24.27 36.29 9.02
C GLU A 264 -25.25 37.19 9.79
N THR A 265 -24.79 37.73 10.92
CA THR A 265 -25.29 38.98 11.48
C THR A 265 -24.06 39.81 11.91
N PRO A 266 -23.94 41.11 11.57
CA PRO A 266 -22.66 41.82 11.67
C PRO A 266 -22.40 42.37 13.08
N GLU A 267 -21.11 42.35 13.46
CA GLU A 267 -20.53 42.90 14.68
C GLU A 267 -20.60 44.43 14.76
N LEU A 268 -20.73 44.94 16.00
CA LEU A 268 -20.35 46.30 16.39
C LEU A 268 -19.23 46.24 17.44
N THR A 269 -18.03 46.62 16.99
CA THR A 269 -16.90 47.33 17.64
C THR A 269 -16.46 47.03 19.09
N PRO A 270 -15.13 47.01 19.35
CA PRO A 270 -14.54 46.72 20.66
C PRO A 270 -14.28 47.99 21.50
N HIS A 271 -14.36 47.87 22.83
CA HIS A 271 -13.81 48.83 23.77
C HIS A 271 -12.97 48.17 24.87
N SER A 272 -11.96 48.93 25.27
CA SER A 272 -10.71 48.63 25.97
C SER A 272 -10.77 48.82 27.49
N HIS A 273 -9.65 48.47 28.14
CA HIS A 273 -9.18 48.80 29.51
C HIS A 273 -9.63 47.86 30.66
N SER A 274 -8.84 47.53 31.70
CA SER A 274 -7.40 47.66 32.05
C SER A 274 -7.19 47.11 33.49
N LYS A 275 -5.91 46.84 33.86
CA LYS A 275 -5.30 46.71 35.22
C LYS A 275 -5.43 45.34 35.94
N GLU A 276 -4.34 44.59 36.14
CA GLU A 276 -3.18 44.73 37.09
C GLU A 276 -3.48 44.27 38.53
N SER A 277 -2.83 43.18 38.97
CA SER A 277 -1.91 43.17 40.13
C SER A 277 -1.35 41.77 40.44
N LEU A 278 -0.09 41.75 40.86
CA LEU A 278 0.85 40.66 41.16
C LEU A 278 0.56 39.89 42.48
N THR A 279 1.08 38.65 42.61
CA THR A 279 2.17 38.20 43.53
C THR A 279 2.01 36.74 44.03
N ASP A 280 3.07 35.94 43.80
CA ASP A 280 3.77 34.94 44.64
C ASP A 280 3.08 34.08 45.72
N GLY A 281 3.47 32.80 45.79
CA GLY A 281 3.49 32.01 47.05
C GLY A 281 3.17 30.52 46.93
N GLU A 282 3.99 29.67 47.57
CA GLU A 282 4.15 28.21 47.41
C GLU A 282 3.13 27.28 48.08
N SER A 283 3.15 26.01 47.61
CA SER A 283 2.92 24.69 48.22
C SER A 283 2.28 24.55 49.63
N GLU A 284 1.30 23.63 49.76
CA GLU A 284 1.38 22.48 50.70
C GLU A 284 0.22 21.46 50.53
N LYS A 285 0.51 20.22 50.97
CA LYS A 285 -0.31 19.00 50.96
C LYS A 285 -1.40 19.02 52.07
N GLU A 286 -2.53 18.34 51.89
CA GLU A 286 -2.98 17.28 52.83
C GLU A 286 -4.24 16.51 52.39
N GLU A 287 -4.21 15.20 52.64
CA GLU A 287 -5.34 14.27 52.62
C GLU A 287 -6.28 14.49 53.83
N ARG A 288 -7.60 14.23 53.69
CA ARG A 288 -8.33 13.11 54.36
C ARG A 288 -9.87 13.23 54.37
N LYS A 289 -10.49 12.12 53.94
CA LYS A 289 -11.58 11.32 54.56
C LYS A 289 -12.93 11.95 55.00
N GLY A 290 -14.00 11.27 54.56
CA GLY A 290 -15.21 10.95 55.35
C GLY A 290 -16.42 10.60 54.47
N ARG A 291 -16.60 9.35 54.00
CA ARG A 291 -17.26 8.16 54.61
C ARG A 291 -18.79 8.28 54.82
N ARG A 292 -19.53 7.29 54.27
CA ARG A 292 -20.70 6.49 54.76
C ARG A 292 -21.76 6.36 53.65
N THR A 293 -22.40 5.22 53.34
CA THR A 293 -22.42 3.84 53.89
C THR A 293 -23.10 2.92 52.85
N ALA A 294 -22.72 1.64 52.88
CA ALA A 294 -23.17 0.55 52.03
C ALA A 294 -24.61 0.07 52.28
N LYS A 295 -25.19 -0.66 51.30
CA LYS A 295 -25.74 -2.02 51.48
C LYS A 295 -25.98 -2.73 50.13
N HIS A 296 -25.51 -3.96 50.07
CA HIS A 296 -25.52 -4.95 48.98
C HIS A 296 -26.69 -5.95 49.28
N VAL A 297 -27.43 -6.52 48.32
CA VAL A 297 -27.30 -7.89 47.74
C VAL A 297 -28.64 -8.22 46.98
N PRO A 298 -28.64 -9.09 45.93
CA PRO A 298 -29.57 -9.11 44.79
C PRO A 298 -30.55 -10.33 44.76
N PRO A 299 -30.87 -10.99 43.62
CA PRO A 299 -32.01 -10.75 42.71
C PRO A 299 -33.01 -11.94 42.62
N VAL A 300 -34.21 -11.73 42.08
CA VAL A 300 -35.15 -12.82 41.73
C VAL A 300 -35.85 -12.53 40.38
N THR A 301 -35.75 -13.49 39.46
CA THR A 301 -36.61 -13.70 38.26
C THR A 301 -37.27 -15.09 38.39
N PRO A 302 -38.30 -15.50 37.61
CA PRO A 302 -39.22 -14.83 36.66
C PRO A 302 -40.72 -15.20 36.93
N PRO A 303 -41.67 -15.02 35.98
CA PRO A 303 -42.05 -16.18 35.16
C PRO A 303 -42.38 -15.92 33.68
N LYS A 304 -42.27 -17.00 32.89
CA LYS A 304 -42.66 -17.17 31.48
C LYS A 304 -44.17 -17.00 31.25
N LYS A 305 -44.56 -16.51 30.06
CA LYS A 305 -45.77 -16.95 29.33
C LYS A 305 -45.62 -16.75 27.82
N GLU A 306 -46.35 -17.59 27.09
CA GLU A 306 -46.07 -18.15 25.77
C GLU A 306 -46.52 -17.33 24.54
N LYS A 307 -45.85 -17.66 23.42
CA LYS A 307 -46.29 -17.81 22.02
C LYS A 307 -47.61 -17.15 21.57
N LYS A 308 -47.52 -16.35 20.50
CA LYS A 308 -48.38 -16.52 19.32
C LYS A 308 -47.59 -16.32 18.02
N GLN A 309 -47.81 -17.24 17.10
CA GLN A 309 -47.33 -17.29 15.71
C GLN A 309 -48.03 -16.20 14.88
N LEU A 310 -47.35 -15.66 13.87
CA LEU A 310 -48.01 -15.26 12.63
C LEU A 310 -47.26 -15.89 11.45
N ILE A 311 -48.04 -16.56 10.62
CA ILE A 311 -47.67 -17.27 9.41
C ILE A 311 -47.58 -16.25 8.25
N ILE A 312 -46.72 -16.63 7.31
CA ILE A 312 -46.34 -16.06 6.01
C ILE A 312 -47.53 -15.49 5.23
#